data_AF-A0A1G0HXZ8-F1
#
_entry.id   AF-A0A1G0HXZ8-F1
#
_cell.length_a   1.000
_cell.length_b   1.000
_cell.length_c   1.000
_cell.angle_alpha   90.00
_cell.angle_beta   90.00
_cell.angle_gamma   90.00
#
_symmetry.space_group_name_H-M   'P 1'
#
loop_
_entity.id
_entity.type
_entity.pdbx_description
1 polymer ?
#
loop_
_entity_poly.entity_id
_entity_poly.type
_entity_poly.pdbx_seq_one_letter_code
_entity_poly.pdbx_strand_id
1 'polypeptide(L)'
;MKRAIAKGATSQSIDIVVYDSSSTTGGKLTGLAFDTANLTAYYRRPGAAAVAITLATLAAITTAWTSGGFKEVDATNMPGHYRLDLPDAVVATGADSATLCLRGATNMVSVDIEIQLTALNLQDAVRGGMTALPNAAFGAAGGLYSKILRASTLQAGGTTSATLDAGASATTNAYNYTILQITGGTGSGQQRVITAYNGTTKVATVHQAWVTTPDNTSTFEIVPFGIEPATTASVAAETWAYLQANSVSKIDNLATSLSALAVTLAELAATLGTPAGVSLAADAAAIKAAADAILVDTNELQIDWVNGGRLDLILDARASQATVDIILVDTNELQVDWANGGRLDLILDASASQASVDAVDDLLDTEMPALTAAVAAVYARLGAPVGASTAADIAAVFAALPRQFRKNTAFPNFTFRMVSSTDHVTGAPNLTITAKRRLDNGAFAACANAVQEIAFGWYTINFAAADLNGDFVSFEFKAAGADDNCFGFPCQP
;
A
#
# COMPACT_ATOMS: atom_id res chain seq x y z
N MET A 1 28.78 89.66 36.33
CA MET A 1 28.42 88.25 36.04
C MET A 1 29.73 87.50 35.80
N LYS A 2 29.99 86.39 36.50
CA LYS A 2 31.23 85.61 36.31
C LYS A 2 31.19 84.93 34.94
N ARG A 3 32.29 84.94 34.19
CA ARG A 3 32.35 84.22 32.90
C ARG A 3 32.49 82.72 33.18
N ALA A 4 31.65 81.88 32.58
CA ALA A 4 31.70 80.43 32.77
C ALA A 4 32.49 79.77 31.63
N ILE A 5 33.50 78.97 31.96
CA ILE A 5 34.32 78.20 31.01
C ILE A 5 34.39 76.75 31.52
N ALA A 6 34.34 75.77 30.62
CA ALA A 6 34.48 74.37 31.02
C ALA A 6 35.89 74.09 31.58
N LYS A 7 35.97 73.35 32.69
CA LYS A 7 37.24 72.90 33.28
C LYS A 7 38.05 72.09 32.25
N GLY A 8 39.33 72.40 32.11
CA GLY A 8 40.23 71.73 31.17
C GLY A 8 39.98 72.08 29.71
N ALA A 9 39.13 73.07 29.40
CA ALA A 9 39.06 73.63 28.06
C ALA A 9 40.44 74.20 27.66
N THR A 10 40.80 74.08 26.39
CA THR A 10 42.05 74.62 25.85
C THR A 10 41.79 75.81 24.97
N SER A 11 42.80 76.65 24.76
CA SER A 11 42.78 77.72 23.77
C SER A 11 41.65 78.73 23.95
N GLN A 12 41.40 79.12 25.20
CA GLN A 12 40.31 80.03 25.56
C GLN A 12 40.75 81.50 25.48
N SER A 13 39.92 82.32 24.84
CA SER A 13 40.12 83.77 24.71
C SER A 13 39.00 84.52 25.42
N ILE A 14 39.34 85.62 26.08
CA ILE A 14 38.35 86.49 26.74
C ILE A 14 38.53 87.93 26.32
N ASP A 15 37.41 88.65 26.24
CA ASP A 15 37.42 90.11 26.04
C ASP A 15 37.34 90.82 27.39
N ILE A 16 38.25 91.76 27.59
CA ILE A 16 38.40 92.56 28.79
C ILE A 16 38.34 94.05 28.44
N VAL A 17 37.91 94.87 29.40
CA VAL A 17 37.85 96.32 29.25
C VAL A 17 38.83 96.95 30.21
N VAL A 18 39.65 97.87 29.72
CA VAL A 18 40.58 98.64 30.56
C VAL A 18 40.10 100.08 30.66
N TYR A 19 39.89 100.55 31.89
CA TYR A 19 39.51 101.93 32.16
C TYR A 19 40.73 102.81 32.37
N ASP A 20 40.62 104.08 31.97
CA ASP A 20 41.65 105.09 32.17
C ASP A 20 41.49 105.72 33.56
N SER A 21 42.48 105.54 34.44
CA SER A 21 42.47 106.06 35.82
C SER A 21 42.62 107.58 35.88
N SER A 22 43.05 108.23 34.79
CA SER A 22 43.13 109.68 34.66
C SER A 22 41.83 110.30 34.14
N SER A 23 40.90 109.48 33.64
CA SER A 23 39.62 109.95 33.12
C SER A 23 38.60 110.23 34.23
N THR A 24 38.06 111.44 34.25
CA THR A 24 36.97 111.84 35.15
C THR A 24 35.57 111.54 34.59
N THR A 25 35.49 111.06 33.35
CA THR A 25 34.22 110.75 32.64
C THR A 25 34.05 109.25 32.37
N GLY A 26 34.91 108.41 32.93
CA GLY A 26 34.86 106.95 32.73
C GLY A 26 35.39 106.49 31.37
N GLY A 27 36.33 107.24 30.79
CA GLY A 27 37.03 106.89 29.56
C GLY A 27 37.75 105.54 29.66
N LYS A 28 37.92 104.89 28.50
CA LYS A 28 38.62 103.62 28.38
C LYS A 28 40.02 103.86 27.83
N LEU A 29 41.00 103.14 28.36
CA LEU A 29 42.41 103.32 28.00
C LEU A 29 42.73 102.53 26.73
N THR A 30 43.13 103.24 25.66
CA THR A 30 43.52 102.66 24.37
C THR A 30 45.04 102.54 24.24
N GLY A 31 45.53 101.77 23.25
CA GLY A 31 46.94 101.74 22.88
C GLY A 31 47.86 100.93 23.79
N LEU A 32 47.34 100.07 24.67
CA LEU A 32 48.17 99.11 25.40
C LEU A 32 48.63 97.98 24.47
N ALA A 33 49.92 97.70 24.49
CA ALA A 33 50.56 96.56 23.83
C ALA A 33 51.03 95.54 24.87
N PHE A 34 51.34 94.31 24.43
CA PHE A 34 51.81 93.23 25.31
C PHE A 34 53.08 93.59 26.10
N ASP A 35 53.89 94.52 25.57
CA ASP A 35 55.16 95.02 26.10
C ASP A 35 55.07 96.45 26.67
N THR A 36 53.86 96.98 26.90
CA THR A 36 53.69 98.27 27.57
C THR A 36 54.37 98.25 28.95
N ALA A 37 55.16 99.29 29.24
CA ALA A 37 55.94 99.37 30.47
C ALA A 37 55.07 99.15 31.72
N ASN A 38 55.54 98.28 32.62
CA ASN A 38 54.88 97.88 33.87
C ASN A 38 53.53 97.16 33.71
N LEU A 39 53.07 96.85 32.49
CA LEU A 39 51.89 96.02 32.29
C LEU A 39 52.19 94.59 32.72
N THR A 40 51.43 94.09 33.70
CA THR A 40 51.60 92.75 34.25
C THR A 40 50.24 92.06 34.38
N ALA A 41 50.22 90.77 34.07
CA ALA A 41 49.04 89.92 34.16
C ALA A 41 49.31 88.75 35.11
N TYR A 42 48.37 88.45 35.98
CA TYR A 42 48.46 87.34 36.93
C TYR A 42 47.14 86.60 36.99
N TYR A 43 47.21 85.27 37.16
CA TYR A 43 46.05 84.49 37.57
C TYR A 43 46.30 83.83 38.91
N ARG A 44 45.22 83.60 39.65
CA ARG A 44 45.23 82.79 40.85
C ARG A 44 44.10 81.78 40.78
N ARG A 45 44.44 80.53 41.10
CA ARG A 45 43.47 79.46 41.34
C ARG A 45 43.30 79.31 42.87
N PRO A 46 42.09 79.03 43.37
CA PRO A 46 41.86 78.75 44.79
C PRO A 46 42.87 77.73 45.34
N GLY A 47 43.47 78.02 46.49
CA GLY A 47 44.48 77.16 47.10
C GLY A 47 45.90 77.26 46.52
N ALA A 48 46.13 78.06 45.47
CA ALA A 48 47.45 78.30 44.88
C ALA A 48 47.93 79.75 45.06
N ALA A 49 49.25 79.96 44.93
CA ALA A 49 49.85 81.29 44.81
C ALA A 49 49.46 81.94 43.47
N ALA A 50 49.55 83.27 43.37
CA ALA A 50 49.36 83.97 42.11
C ALA A 50 50.51 83.64 41.15
N VAL A 51 50.17 83.30 39.90
CA VAL A 51 51.11 82.93 38.85
C VAL A 51 51.05 83.99 37.74
N ALA A 52 52.22 84.44 37.28
CA ALA A 52 52.32 85.43 36.22
C ALA A 52 51.88 84.82 34.87
N ILE A 53 51.11 85.58 34.10
CA ILE A 53 50.84 85.33 32.69
C ILE A 53 51.87 86.13 31.90
N THR A 54 52.70 85.45 31.11
CA THR A 54 53.62 86.10 30.18
C THR A 54 52.79 86.63 29.01
N LEU A 55 52.65 87.95 28.90
CA LEU A 55 51.93 88.55 27.78
C LEU A 55 52.72 88.40 26.49
N ALA A 56 52.04 88.06 25.40
CA ALA A 56 52.62 87.81 24.11
C ALA A 56 51.95 88.65 23.02
N THR A 57 52.67 88.91 21.94
CA THR A 57 52.12 89.60 20.78
C THR A 57 51.10 88.73 20.04
N LEU A 58 50.03 89.35 19.55
CA LEU A 58 49.13 88.79 18.55
C LEU A 58 49.22 89.63 17.28
N ALA A 59 49.46 89.00 16.13
CA ALA A 59 49.66 89.71 14.87
C ALA A 59 48.40 90.52 14.46
N ALA A 60 47.24 89.89 14.58
CA ALA A 60 45.90 90.44 14.32
C ALA A 60 44.89 89.94 15.36
N ILE A 61 43.77 90.65 15.54
CA ILE A 61 42.70 90.24 16.47
C ILE A 61 42.06 88.88 16.11
N THR A 62 42.16 88.49 14.85
CA THR A 62 41.68 87.21 14.29
C THR A 62 42.72 86.09 14.32
N THR A 63 43.92 86.35 14.85
CA THR A 63 44.99 85.34 14.93
C THR A 63 44.54 84.19 15.84
N ALA A 64 44.94 82.97 15.50
CA ALA A 64 44.71 81.80 16.34
C ALA A 64 45.23 82.05 17.76
N TRP A 65 44.59 81.42 18.74
CA TRP A 65 44.94 81.57 20.14
C TRP A 65 46.44 81.33 20.35
N THR A 66 47.07 82.21 21.13
CA THR A 66 48.46 82.07 21.58
C THR A 66 48.51 82.31 23.08
N SER A 67 49.15 81.44 23.85
CA SER A 67 49.23 81.57 25.32
C SER A 67 49.71 82.96 25.74
N GLY A 68 48.89 83.70 26.50
CA GLY A 68 49.19 85.05 26.95
C GLY A 68 49.06 86.14 25.87
N GLY A 69 48.57 85.80 24.67
CA GLY A 69 48.32 86.74 23.59
C GLY A 69 47.46 87.91 24.03
N PHE A 70 47.91 89.14 23.77
CA PHE A 70 47.21 90.37 24.16
C PHE A 70 47.19 91.37 23.01
N LYS A 71 46.00 91.90 22.69
CA LYS A 71 45.84 92.92 21.65
C LYS A 71 44.57 93.74 21.85
N GLU A 72 44.64 95.02 21.52
CA GLU A 72 43.45 95.88 21.40
C GLU A 72 42.54 95.37 20.28
N VAL A 73 41.23 95.33 20.54
CA VAL A 73 40.22 94.86 19.59
C VAL A 73 40.05 95.88 18.46
N ASP A 74 39.72 97.13 18.82
CA ASP A 74 39.55 98.24 17.89
C ASP A 74 39.65 99.57 18.66
N ALA A 75 40.67 100.38 18.37
CA ALA A 75 40.89 101.66 19.06
C ALA A 75 39.86 102.77 18.70
N THR A 76 39.10 102.60 17.62
CA THR A 76 38.16 103.60 17.08
C THR A 76 36.71 103.28 17.48
N ASN A 77 36.26 102.05 17.21
CA ASN A 77 34.88 101.62 17.39
C ASN A 77 34.63 100.95 18.75
N MET A 78 35.66 100.33 19.35
CA MET A 78 35.59 99.69 20.66
C MET A 78 36.78 100.10 21.56
N PRO A 79 36.98 101.40 21.82
CA PRO A 79 38.18 101.89 22.51
C PRO A 79 38.36 101.21 23.86
N GLY A 80 39.58 100.74 24.14
CA GLY A 80 40.00 100.11 25.39
C GLY A 80 39.38 98.74 25.68
N HIS A 81 38.80 98.08 24.66
CA HIS A 81 38.53 96.64 24.71
C HIS A 81 39.75 95.88 24.19
N TYR A 82 40.12 94.82 24.90
CA TYR A 82 41.27 93.99 24.58
C TYR A 82 40.87 92.52 24.60
N ARG A 83 41.43 91.76 23.66
CA ARG A 83 41.42 90.30 23.72
C ARG A 83 42.62 89.85 24.54
N LEU A 84 42.37 88.97 25.49
CA LEU A 84 43.38 88.24 26.23
C LEU A 84 43.19 86.74 26.02
N ASP A 85 44.22 86.12 25.47
CA ASP A 85 44.32 84.67 25.32
C ASP A 85 44.85 84.06 26.62
N LEU A 86 43.99 83.34 27.32
CA LEU A 86 44.29 82.76 28.62
C LEU A 86 45.19 81.54 28.46
N PRO A 87 46.34 81.43 29.14
CA PRO A 87 47.09 80.18 29.21
C PRO A 87 46.20 79.01 29.67
N ASP A 88 46.36 77.82 29.09
CA ASP A 88 45.54 76.64 29.43
C ASP A 88 45.58 76.29 30.93
N ALA A 89 46.69 76.62 31.61
CA ALA A 89 46.84 76.44 33.06
C ALA A 89 45.84 77.26 33.90
N VAL A 90 45.30 78.36 33.37
CA VAL A 90 44.28 79.19 34.03
C VAL A 90 42.96 78.42 34.17
N VAL A 91 42.59 77.69 33.12
CA VAL A 91 41.29 76.99 32.98
C VAL A 91 41.41 75.47 33.19
N ALA A 92 42.59 74.97 33.57
CA ALA A 92 42.84 73.56 33.85
C ALA A 92 41.89 72.96 34.90
N THR A 93 41.84 71.63 34.99
CA THR A 93 41.06 70.92 36.01
C THR A 93 41.68 71.10 37.41
N GLY A 94 40.91 70.82 38.47
CA GLY A 94 41.38 70.88 39.87
C GLY A 94 40.98 72.12 40.67
N ALA A 95 40.20 73.05 40.11
CA ALA A 95 39.62 74.18 40.83
C ALA A 95 38.25 74.57 40.24
N ASP A 96 37.43 75.29 41.00
CA ASP A 96 36.09 75.75 40.59
C ASP A 96 36.05 77.19 40.07
N SER A 97 37.14 77.95 40.28
CA SER A 97 37.28 79.30 39.75
C SER A 97 38.75 79.64 39.46
N ALA A 98 38.95 80.68 38.66
CA ALA A 98 40.23 81.34 38.48
C ALA A 98 40.01 82.86 38.49
N THR A 99 40.80 83.58 39.29
CA THR A 99 40.78 85.05 39.31
C THR A 99 41.95 85.55 38.50
N LEU A 100 41.68 86.42 37.53
CA LEU A 100 42.66 87.09 36.70
C LEU A 100 42.77 88.56 37.16
N CYS A 101 43.99 89.07 37.21
CA CYS A 101 44.29 90.47 37.48
C CYS A 101 45.25 90.99 36.41
N LEU A 102 44.87 92.08 35.72
CA LEU A 102 45.75 92.84 34.82
C LEU A 102 45.99 94.23 35.41
N ARG A 103 47.25 94.65 35.56
CA ARG A 103 47.59 95.90 36.26
C ARG A 103 48.96 96.47 35.87
N GLY A 104 49.21 97.71 36.30
CA GLY A 104 50.55 98.29 36.42
C GLY A 104 50.95 99.26 35.31
N ALA A 105 50.28 99.25 34.15
CA ALA A 105 50.49 100.25 33.11
C ALA A 105 50.09 101.66 33.58
N THR A 106 50.75 102.69 33.05
CA THR A 106 50.41 104.09 33.35
C THR A 106 48.97 104.38 32.94
N ASN A 107 48.25 105.13 33.79
CA ASN A 107 46.84 105.48 33.61
C ASN A 107 45.87 104.29 33.55
N MET A 108 46.30 103.07 33.88
CA MET A 108 45.44 101.90 33.87
C MET A 108 44.75 101.70 35.22
N VAL A 109 43.41 101.61 35.22
CA VAL A 109 42.67 101.01 36.34
C VAL A 109 42.89 99.49 36.30
N SER A 110 43.21 98.89 37.46
CA SER A 110 43.42 97.43 37.55
C SER A 110 42.14 96.68 37.17
N VAL A 111 42.28 95.64 36.34
CA VAL A 111 41.17 94.83 35.84
C VAL A 111 41.20 93.48 36.54
N ASP A 112 40.19 93.23 37.37
CA ASP A 112 39.99 91.97 38.07
C ASP A 112 38.79 91.21 37.47
N ILE A 113 39.02 89.98 37.03
CA ILE A 113 38.00 89.13 36.40
C ILE A 113 37.98 87.78 37.10
N GLU A 114 36.80 87.35 37.52
CA GLU A 114 36.60 85.99 38.01
C GLU A 114 35.96 85.11 36.94
N ILE A 115 36.65 84.02 36.61
CA ILE A 115 36.19 82.96 35.72
C ILE A 115 35.69 81.82 36.60
N GLN A 116 34.44 81.41 36.39
CA GLN A 116 33.88 80.20 36.97
C GLN A 116 34.23 79.02 36.08
N LEU A 117 34.82 77.98 36.65
CA LEU A 117 35.17 76.76 35.93
C LEU A 117 34.08 75.70 36.14
N THR A 118 33.29 75.43 35.11
CA THR A 118 32.16 74.50 35.16
C THR A 118 32.56 73.11 34.71
N ALA A 119 31.92 72.07 35.26
CA ALA A 119 32.11 70.70 34.76
C ALA A 119 31.40 70.46 33.41
N LEU A 120 30.35 71.24 33.13
CA LEU A 120 29.60 71.18 31.88
C LEU A 120 30.13 72.22 30.89
N ASN A 121 30.27 71.81 29.64
CA ASN A 121 30.41 72.75 28.52
C ASN A 121 29.01 73.18 28.06
N LEU A 122 28.65 74.44 28.31
CA LEU A 122 27.35 75.01 27.93
C LEU A 122 27.17 75.15 26.41
N GLN A 123 28.26 75.08 25.64
CA GLN A 123 28.23 75.16 24.18
C GLN A 123 28.27 73.77 23.50
N ASP A 124 28.25 72.67 24.28
CA ASP A 124 28.15 71.31 23.74
C ASP A 124 26.71 71.05 23.27
N ALA A 125 26.48 70.97 21.96
CA ALA A 125 25.17 70.76 21.36
C ALA A 125 24.51 69.42 21.72
N VAL A 126 25.27 68.44 22.21
CA VAL A 126 24.81 67.08 22.50
C VAL A 126 24.53 66.92 23.99
N ARG A 127 25.54 67.15 24.85
CA ARG A 127 25.44 66.90 26.30
C ARG A 127 25.06 68.16 27.11
N GLY A 128 25.44 69.34 26.62
CA GLY A 128 25.02 70.66 27.13
C GLY A 128 23.86 71.29 26.37
N GLY A 129 23.26 70.52 25.44
CA GLY A 129 22.20 70.92 24.54
C GLY A 129 21.18 69.81 24.30
N MET A 130 21.03 68.87 25.25
CA MET A 130 19.98 67.84 25.42
C MET A 130 19.46 67.07 24.18
N THR A 131 20.06 67.22 23.01
CA THR A 131 19.67 66.51 21.77
C THR A 131 19.96 65.01 21.85
N ALA A 132 20.82 64.59 22.78
CA ALA A 132 21.03 63.19 23.13
C ALA A 132 19.83 62.56 23.84
N LEU A 133 18.92 63.36 24.40
CA LEU A 133 17.64 62.86 24.89
C LEU A 133 16.68 62.72 23.70
N PRO A 134 16.03 61.56 23.53
CA PRO A 134 15.06 61.38 22.46
C PRO A 134 13.96 62.45 22.50
N ASN A 135 13.75 63.14 21.39
CA ASN A 135 12.64 64.10 21.22
C ASN A 135 11.33 63.41 20.76
N ALA A 136 11.14 62.16 21.19
CA ALA A 136 9.94 61.39 20.93
C ALA A 136 9.27 61.07 22.28
N ALA A 137 7.94 60.96 22.27
CA ALA A 137 7.18 60.63 23.46
C ALA A 137 7.68 59.32 24.09
N PHE A 138 7.58 59.22 25.42
CA PHE A 138 7.93 58.02 26.17
C PHE A 138 7.19 56.79 25.61
N GLY A 139 7.93 55.73 25.26
CA GLY A 139 7.36 54.50 24.67
C GLY A 139 7.03 54.55 23.17
N ALA A 140 7.23 55.69 22.49
CA ALA A 140 7.11 55.77 21.03
C ALA A 140 8.37 55.23 20.33
N ALA A 141 8.26 54.89 19.04
CA ALA A 141 9.40 54.53 18.21
C ALA A 141 10.43 55.67 18.21
N GLY A 142 11.66 55.37 18.62
CA GLY A 142 12.72 56.37 18.76
C GLY A 142 12.64 57.22 20.03
N GLY A 143 11.73 56.94 20.96
CA GLY A 143 11.68 57.52 22.30
C GLY A 143 12.47 56.72 23.35
N LEU A 144 12.41 57.15 24.61
CA LEU A 144 12.91 56.32 25.71
C LEU A 144 12.11 55.01 25.76
N TYR A 145 12.83 53.89 25.80
CA TYR A 145 12.25 52.55 25.75
C TYR A 145 11.23 52.32 26.88
N SER A 146 10.03 51.84 26.53
CA SER A 146 9.02 51.38 27.49
C SER A 146 8.48 50.02 27.09
N LYS A 147 8.19 49.17 28.08
CA LYS A 147 7.44 47.92 27.88
C LYS A 147 5.94 48.12 28.15
N ILE A 148 5.46 49.36 28.25
CA ILE A 148 4.06 49.63 28.56
C ILE A 148 3.28 49.64 27.25
N LEU A 149 2.37 48.68 27.09
CA LEU A 149 1.48 48.57 25.93
C LEU A 149 0.39 49.66 25.95
N ARG A 150 -0.09 50.02 27.14
CA ARG A 150 -1.09 51.08 27.35
C ARG A 150 -1.03 51.52 28.82
N ALA A 151 -1.12 52.82 29.10
CA ALA A 151 -1.38 53.32 30.45
C ALA A 151 -2.34 54.52 30.42
N SER A 152 -3.33 54.53 31.30
CA SER A 152 -4.34 55.60 31.37
C SER A 152 -5.14 55.49 32.68
N THR A 153 -6.24 56.24 32.79
CA THR A 153 -7.27 56.03 33.80
C THR A 153 -8.37 55.11 33.25
N LEU A 154 -8.84 54.16 34.06
CA LEU A 154 -9.99 53.31 33.71
C LEU A 154 -11.26 54.14 33.59
N GLN A 155 -12.22 53.67 32.77
CA GLN A 155 -13.56 54.27 32.71
C GLN A 155 -14.53 53.66 33.72
N ALA A 156 -14.29 52.41 34.11
CA ALA A 156 -15.04 51.69 35.14
C ALA A 156 -14.27 50.42 35.53
N GLY A 157 -14.60 49.84 36.68
CA GLY A 157 -14.20 48.48 37.04
C GLY A 157 -15.38 47.63 37.47
N GLY A 158 -15.28 46.33 37.21
CA GLY A 158 -16.19 45.30 37.69
C GLY A 158 -15.41 44.28 38.51
N THR A 159 -16.09 43.35 39.18
CA THR A 159 -15.44 42.37 40.07
C THR A 159 -14.36 41.53 39.37
N THR A 160 -14.57 41.18 38.10
CA THR A 160 -13.63 40.41 37.25
C THR A 160 -13.31 41.13 35.93
N SER A 161 -13.51 42.45 35.89
CA SER A 161 -13.27 43.23 34.68
C SER A 161 -12.78 44.64 34.97
N ALA A 162 -12.21 45.27 33.94
CA ALA A 162 -11.85 46.68 33.94
C ALA A 162 -12.15 47.25 32.56
N THR A 163 -12.91 48.34 32.49
CA THR A 163 -13.17 49.08 31.25
C THR A 163 -12.03 50.06 31.04
N LEU A 164 -11.22 49.81 30.03
CA LEU A 164 -10.08 50.65 29.68
C LEU A 164 -10.54 52.00 29.13
N ASP A 165 -9.59 52.92 28.96
CA ASP A 165 -9.85 54.23 28.38
C ASP A 165 -10.26 54.16 26.89
N ALA A 166 -10.79 55.26 26.35
CA ALA A 166 -11.33 55.32 24.99
C ALA A 166 -10.27 55.07 23.90
N GLY A 167 -8.99 55.37 24.20
CA GLY A 167 -7.86 55.17 23.31
C GLY A 167 -7.28 53.75 23.33
N ALA A 168 -7.84 52.83 24.12
CA ALA A 168 -7.44 51.42 24.08
C ALA A 168 -7.78 50.76 22.74
N SER A 169 -7.02 49.72 22.35
CA SER A 169 -7.11 49.07 21.02
C SER A 169 -8.54 48.70 20.63
N ALA A 170 -8.90 48.93 19.36
CA ALA A 170 -10.18 48.52 18.80
C ALA A 170 -10.24 47.03 18.42
N THR A 171 -9.10 46.34 18.44
CA THR A 171 -9.01 44.92 18.08
C THR A 171 -9.34 44.06 19.29
N THR A 172 -10.36 43.22 19.16
CA THR A 172 -10.70 42.18 20.16
C THR A 172 -9.49 41.28 20.40
N ASN A 173 -9.27 40.92 21.66
CA ASN A 173 -8.14 40.12 22.14
C ASN A 173 -6.74 40.75 22.04
N ALA A 174 -6.62 42.04 21.67
CA ALA A 174 -5.32 42.71 21.55
C ALA A 174 -4.47 42.70 22.83
N TYR A 175 -5.12 42.64 24.01
CA TYR A 175 -4.44 42.63 25.31
C TYR A 175 -4.52 41.27 26.02
N ASN A 176 -4.96 40.20 25.35
CA ASN A 176 -5.03 38.88 25.99
C ASN A 176 -3.64 38.43 26.48
N TYR A 177 -3.61 37.73 27.59
CA TYR A 177 -2.40 37.19 28.25
C TYR A 177 -1.40 38.25 28.74
N THR A 178 -1.72 39.54 28.62
CA THR A 178 -0.93 40.63 29.22
C THR A 178 -1.33 40.86 30.67
N ILE A 179 -0.48 41.57 31.42
CA ILE A 179 -0.79 41.96 32.81
C ILE A 179 -1.41 43.35 32.80
N LEU A 180 -2.58 43.47 33.42
CA LEU A 180 -3.18 44.74 33.83
C LEU A 180 -2.80 45.01 35.27
N GLN A 181 -2.06 46.08 35.50
CA GLN A 181 -1.68 46.56 36.83
C GLN A 181 -2.39 47.88 37.13
N ILE A 182 -2.97 48.00 38.32
CA ILE A 182 -3.54 49.26 38.81
C ILE A 182 -2.43 50.04 39.53
N THR A 183 -2.07 51.19 38.98
CA THR A 183 -0.92 52.01 39.41
C THR A 183 -1.30 53.14 40.37
N GLY A 184 -2.58 53.45 40.50
CA GLY A 184 -3.10 54.55 41.32
C GLY A 184 -4.62 54.51 41.46
N GLY A 185 -5.17 55.28 42.39
CA GLY A 185 -6.62 55.28 42.70
C GLY A 185 -7.10 54.04 43.44
N THR A 186 -8.40 53.74 43.35
CA THR A 186 -9.03 52.60 44.03
C THR A 186 -8.45 51.28 43.53
N GLY A 187 -8.05 50.40 44.46
CA GLY A 187 -7.47 49.10 44.11
C GLY A 187 -6.00 49.14 43.62
N SER A 188 -5.31 50.27 43.81
CA SER A 188 -3.87 50.42 43.49
C SER A 188 -2.99 49.33 44.12
N GLY A 189 -1.97 48.90 43.36
CA GLY A 189 -1.05 47.83 43.73
C GLY A 189 -1.52 46.42 43.37
N GLN A 190 -2.76 46.26 42.90
CA GLN A 190 -3.25 44.98 42.38
C GLN A 190 -2.88 44.81 40.89
N GLN A 191 -2.58 43.56 40.53
CA GLN A 191 -2.35 43.16 39.15
C GLN A 191 -3.12 41.90 38.80
N ARG A 192 -3.55 41.77 37.55
CA ARG A 192 -4.17 40.56 37.02
C ARG A 192 -3.78 40.33 35.56
N VAL A 193 -3.65 39.07 35.17
CA VAL A 193 -3.60 38.67 33.77
C VAL A 193 -4.97 38.87 33.12
N ILE A 194 -4.99 39.51 31.95
CA ILE A 194 -6.17 39.65 31.09
C ILE A 194 -6.41 38.33 30.35
N THR A 195 -7.58 37.73 30.50
CA THR A 195 -7.95 36.46 29.83
C THR A 195 -8.79 36.69 28.58
N ALA A 196 -9.50 37.82 28.51
CA ALA A 196 -10.26 38.24 27.34
C ALA A 196 -10.32 39.76 27.26
N TYR A 197 -10.39 40.30 26.05
CA TYR A 197 -10.55 41.73 25.82
C TYR A 197 -11.51 41.99 24.66
N ASN A 198 -12.54 42.80 24.89
CA ASN A 198 -13.46 43.22 23.83
C ASN A 198 -13.01 44.58 23.27
N GLY A 199 -12.61 44.60 21.99
CA GLY A 199 -12.08 45.81 21.34
C GLY A 199 -13.13 46.90 21.09
N THR A 200 -14.42 46.54 21.06
CA THR A 200 -15.53 47.49 20.89
C THR A 200 -15.90 48.15 22.21
N THR A 201 -16.11 47.36 23.27
CA THR A 201 -16.54 47.88 24.57
C THR A 201 -15.38 48.31 25.47
N LYS A 202 -14.13 48.04 25.06
CA LYS A 202 -12.89 48.31 25.82
C LYS A 202 -12.83 47.58 27.17
N VAL A 203 -13.63 46.52 27.33
CA VAL A 203 -13.66 45.74 28.58
C VAL A 203 -12.59 44.66 28.54
N ALA A 204 -11.66 44.72 29.49
CA ALA A 204 -10.71 43.66 29.78
C ALA A 204 -11.26 42.78 30.91
N THR A 205 -11.38 41.47 30.66
CA THR A 205 -11.72 40.46 31.65
C THR A 205 -10.44 39.89 32.25
N VAL A 206 -10.39 39.77 33.57
CA VAL A 206 -9.20 39.31 34.31
C VAL A 206 -9.39 37.91 34.89
N HIS A 207 -8.30 37.15 35.02
CA HIS A 207 -8.32 35.74 35.44
C HIS A 207 -8.83 35.50 36.87
N GLN A 208 -8.78 36.50 37.75
CA GLN A 208 -9.23 36.41 39.14
C GLN A 208 -9.91 37.72 39.55
N ALA A 209 -10.94 37.62 40.40
CA ALA A 209 -11.61 38.78 40.94
C ALA A 209 -10.64 39.74 41.65
N TRP A 210 -10.92 41.02 41.57
CA TRP A 210 -10.21 42.03 42.34
C TRP A 210 -10.53 41.87 43.83
N VAL A 211 -9.53 42.04 44.69
CA VAL A 211 -9.76 42.12 46.15
C VAL A 211 -10.47 43.44 46.46
N THR A 212 -10.00 44.52 45.85
CA THR A 212 -10.68 45.82 45.83
C THR A 212 -11.02 46.15 44.38
N THR A 213 -12.30 46.19 44.04
CA THR A 213 -12.74 46.52 42.68
C THR A 213 -12.25 47.91 42.28
N PRO A 214 -11.47 48.05 41.20
CA PRO A 214 -11.07 49.35 40.69
C PRO A 214 -12.28 50.15 40.18
N ASP A 215 -12.14 51.46 40.04
CA ASP A 215 -13.21 52.34 39.57
C ASP A 215 -12.69 53.29 38.47
N ASN A 216 -13.47 54.32 38.13
CA ASN A 216 -13.12 55.29 37.10
C ASN A 216 -12.04 56.32 37.52
N THR A 217 -11.53 56.23 38.75
CA THR A 217 -10.39 57.02 39.23
C THR A 217 -9.09 56.20 39.24
N SER A 218 -9.20 54.88 39.08
CA SER A 218 -8.06 53.97 39.05
C SER A 218 -7.21 54.20 37.79
N THR A 219 -5.91 54.47 37.99
CA THR A 219 -4.95 54.49 36.88
C THR A 219 -4.39 53.10 36.67
N PHE A 220 -4.11 52.74 35.42
CA PHE A 220 -3.62 51.42 35.05
C PHE A 220 -2.44 51.51 34.08
N GLU A 221 -1.67 50.42 34.05
CA GLU A 221 -0.76 50.10 32.97
C GLU A 221 -0.96 48.66 32.51
N ILE A 222 -0.79 48.42 31.22
CA ILE A 222 -0.77 47.09 30.61
C ILE A 222 0.65 46.81 30.18
N VAL A 223 1.19 45.69 30.64
CA VAL A 223 2.54 45.25 30.32
C VAL A 223 2.51 43.85 29.68
N PRO A 224 3.38 43.58 28.69
CA PRO A 224 3.50 42.27 28.08
C PRO A 224 3.82 41.22 29.13
N PHE A 225 3.13 40.08 29.06
CA PHE A 225 3.41 38.90 29.84
C PHE A 225 3.23 37.68 28.94
N GLY A 226 4.16 36.72 29.00
CA GLY A 226 4.11 35.53 28.15
C GLY A 226 4.29 35.79 26.65
N ILE A 227 3.73 34.86 25.85
CA ILE A 227 3.78 34.81 24.39
C ILE A 227 2.57 35.57 23.82
N GLU A 228 2.77 36.37 22.77
CA GLU A 228 1.71 37.21 22.20
C GLU A 228 0.46 36.41 21.75
N PRO A 229 -0.77 36.95 21.86
CA PRO A 229 -2.00 36.24 21.46
C PRO A 229 -2.00 35.71 20.03
N ALA A 230 -1.34 36.42 19.11
CA ALA A 230 -1.24 35.99 17.71
C ALA A 230 -0.40 34.71 17.56
N THR A 231 0.65 34.55 18.38
CA THR A 231 1.53 33.38 18.33
C THR A 231 0.92 32.17 19.02
N THR A 232 0.17 32.34 20.12
CA THR A 232 -0.58 31.23 20.74
C THR A 232 -1.66 30.67 19.81
N ALA A 233 -2.37 31.52 19.07
CA ALA A 233 -3.33 31.09 18.05
C ALA A 233 -2.65 30.31 16.91
N SER A 234 -1.46 30.73 16.47
CA SER A 234 -0.69 30.00 15.44
C SER A 234 -0.26 28.61 15.92
N VAL A 235 0.24 28.51 17.17
CA VAL A 235 0.67 27.24 17.76
C VAL A 235 -0.51 26.28 17.92
N ALA A 236 -1.69 26.77 18.31
CA ALA A 236 -2.90 25.97 18.40
C ALA A 236 -3.37 25.45 17.03
N ALA A 237 -3.30 26.27 15.99
CA ALA A 237 -3.66 25.87 14.63
C ALA A 237 -2.67 24.82 14.07
N GLU A 238 -1.37 24.99 14.30
CA GLU A 238 -0.34 24.03 13.87
C GLU A 238 -0.46 22.70 14.59
N THR A 239 -0.68 22.72 15.92
CA THR A 239 -0.91 21.49 16.69
C THR A 239 -2.18 20.77 16.25
N TRP A 240 -3.26 21.51 15.97
CA TRP A 240 -4.49 20.92 15.42
C TRP A 240 -4.27 20.29 14.03
N ALA A 241 -3.56 20.98 13.13
CA ALA A 241 -3.23 20.45 11.81
C ALA A 241 -2.36 19.18 11.90
N TYR A 242 -1.35 19.17 12.78
CA TYR A 242 -0.51 18.00 13.02
C TYR A 242 -1.29 16.82 13.59
N LEU A 243 -2.16 17.05 14.58
CA LEU A 243 -3.04 16.04 15.16
C LEU A 243 -4.00 15.46 14.12
N GLN A 244 -4.59 16.31 13.28
CA GLN A 244 -5.49 15.89 12.21
C GLN A 244 -4.76 15.04 11.18
N ALA A 245 -3.58 15.48 10.70
CA ALA A 245 -2.79 14.73 9.72
C ALA A 245 -2.36 13.35 10.26
N ASN A 246 -1.86 13.29 11.49
CA ASN A 246 -1.25 12.06 12.00
C ASN A 246 -2.25 11.08 12.62
N SER A 247 -3.24 11.57 13.38
CA SER A 247 -4.18 10.70 14.08
C SER A 247 -5.28 10.21 13.15
N VAL A 248 -5.83 11.07 12.28
CA VAL A 248 -6.90 10.67 11.34
C VAL A 248 -6.34 9.72 10.29
N SER A 249 -5.16 9.99 9.73
CA SER A 249 -4.54 9.09 8.76
C SER A 249 -4.24 7.70 9.36
N LYS A 250 -3.83 7.62 10.63
CA LYS A 250 -3.66 6.33 11.32
C LYS A 250 -4.98 5.59 11.47
N ILE A 251 -6.07 6.29 11.79
CA ILE A 251 -7.41 5.71 11.90
C ILE A 251 -7.90 5.22 10.54
N ASP A 252 -7.71 5.99 9.47
CA ASP A 252 -8.11 5.62 8.11
C ASP A 252 -7.34 4.39 7.60
N ASN A 253 -6.03 4.33 7.86
CA ASN A 253 -5.21 3.17 7.52
C ASN A 253 -5.65 1.92 8.30
N LEU A 254 -6.03 2.08 9.56
CA LEU A 254 -6.53 0.98 10.39
C LEU A 254 -7.91 0.50 9.91
N ALA A 255 -8.81 1.42 9.57
CA ALA A 255 -10.11 1.11 8.98
C ALA A 255 -9.96 0.36 7.65
N THR A 256 -9.06 0.83 6.79
CA THR A 256 -8.72 0.16 5.51
C THR A 256 -8.23 -1.27 5.75
N SER A 257 -7.27 -1.44 6.66
CA SER A 257 -6.72 -2.76 7.01
C SER A 257 -7.78 -3.70 7.59
N LEU A 258 -8.70 -3.18 8.42
CA LEU A 258 -9.79 -3.95 8.99
C LEU A 258 -10.80 -4.40 7.92
N SER A 259 -11.11 -3.52 6.96
CA SER A 259 -11.98 -3.86 5.84
C SER A 259 -11.39 -4.97 4.95
N ALA A 260 -10.08 -4.91 4.68
CA ALA A 260 -9.37 -5.94 3.92
C ALA A 260 -9.38 -7.28 4.69
N LEU A 261 -9.11 -7.25 6.00
CA LEU A 261 -9.17 -8.44 6.83
C LEU A 261 -10.57 -9.07 6.84
N ALA A 262 -11.63 -8.25 6.93
CA ALA A 262 -13.01 -8.73 6.89
C ALA A 262 -13.34 -9.44 5.57
N VAL A 263 -12.84 -8.94 4.43
CA VAL A 263 -12.97 -9.60 3.13
C VAL A 263 -12.26 -10.95 3.13
N THR A 264 -11.01 -11.02 3.61
CA THR A 264 -10.28 -12.30 3.67
C THR A 264 -10.94 -13.32 4.59
N LEU A 265 -11.56 -12.88 5.69
CA LEU A 265 -12.31 -13.76 6.59
C LEU A 265 -13.57 -14.32 5.90
N ALA A 266 -14.25 -13.49 5.10
CA ALA A 266 -15.41 -13.92 4.33
C ALA A 266 -15.03 -14.92 3.23
N GLU A 267 -13.90 -14.73 2.55
CA GLU A 267 -13.35 -15.69 1.59
C GLU A 267 -12.97 -17.02 2.25
N LEU A 268 -12.36 -16.98 3.44
CA LEU A 268 -12.06 -18.17 4.23
C LEU A 268 -13.33 -18.92 4.64
N ALA A 269 -14.37 -18.20 5.06
CA ALA A 269 -15.67 -18.78 5.39
C ALA A 269 -16.39 -19.36 4.16
N ALA A 270 -16.24 -18.75 2.98
CA ALA A 270 -16.82 -19.26 1.74
C ALA A 270 -16.14 -20.55 1.25
N THR A 271 -14.82 -20.67 1.46
CA THR A 271 -14.04 -21.85 1.04
C THR A 271 -14.16 -23.02 2.01
N LEU A 272 -14.10 -22.78 3.32
CA LEU A 272 -14.18 -23.83 4.33
C LEU A 272 -15.60 -24.15 4.79
N GLY A 273 -16.56 -23.27 4.45
CA GLY A 273 -17.91 -23.30 5.02
C GLY A 273 -17.95 -22.69 6.42
N THR A 274 -19.15 -22.34 6.87
CA THR A 274 -19.36 -21.98 8.27
C THR A 274 -19.18 -23.22 9.14
N PRO A 275 -18.43 -23.16 10.26
CA PRO A 275 -18.30 -24.29 11.16
C PRO A 275 -19.68 -24.78 11.59
N ALA A 276 -19.90 -26.08 11.52
CA ALA A 276 -21.12 -26.70 12.04
C ALA A 276 -21.08 -26.75 13.57
N GLY A 277 -19.89 -26.88 14.15
CA GLY A 277 -19.62 -26.79 15.58
C GLY A 277 -19.15 -25.41 16.05
N VAL A 278 -18.57 -25.35 17.26
CA VAL A 278 -18.09 -24.10 17.87
C VAL A 278 -16.85 -23.49 17.18
N SER A 279 -16.15 -24.27 16.36
CA SER A 279 -14.99 -23.84 15.58
C SER A 279 -14.62 -24.87 14.50
N LEU A 280 -13.85 -24.45 13.48
CA LEU A 280 -13.27 -25.38 12.49
C LEU A 280 -12.43 -26.48 13.15
N ALA A 281 -11.77 -26.19 14.28
CA ALA A 281 -11.00 -27.17 15.03
C ALA A 281 -11.89 -28.25 15.67
N ALA A 282 -13.10 -27.88 16.12
CA ALA A 282 -14.08 -28.83 16.64
C ALA A 282 -14.60 -29.75 15.52
N ASP A 283 -14.89 -29.18 14.35
CA ASP A 283 -15.36 -29.95 13.19
C ASP A 283 -14.28 -30.93 12.70
N ALA A 284 -13.02 -30.48 12.62
CA ALA A 284 -11.88 -31.33 12.28
C ALA A 284 -11.68 -32.48 13.30
N ALA A 285 -11.85 -32.19 14.59
CA ALA A 285 -11.79 -33.22 15.63
C ALA A 285 -12.94 -34.24 15.49
N ALA A 286 -14.14 -33.80 15.14
CA ALA A 286 -15.29 -34.67 14.90
C ALA A 286 -15.07 -35.59 13.68
N ILE A 287 -14.55 -35.05 12.57
CA ILE A 287 -14.19 -35.84 11.38
C ILE A 287 -13.12 -36.86 11.74
N LYS A 288 -12.09 -36.46 12.51
CA LYS A 288 -11.05 -37.40 12.95
C LYS A 288 -11.63 -38.52 13.80
N ALA A 289 -12.54 -38.22 14.72
CA ALA A 289 -13.20 -39.24 15.53
C ALA A 289 -14.02 -40.23 14.67
N ALA A 290 -14.73 -39.74 13.65
CA ALA A 290 -15.44 -40.60 12.71
C ALA A 290 -14.48 -41.47 11.88
N ALA A 291 -13.35 -40.91 11.42
CA ALA A 291 -12.33 -41.67 10.71
C ALA A 291 -11.67 -42.74 11.59
N ASP A 292 -11.39 -42.42 12.86
CA ASP A 292 -10.87 -43.37 13.84
C ASP A 292 -11.88 -44.53 14.07
N ALA A 293 -13.18 -44.24 14.13
CA ALA A 293 -14.23 -45.26 14.22
C ALA A 293 -14.30 -46.16 12.97
N ILE A 294 -14.26 -45.57 11.77
CA ILE A 294 -14.21 -46.33 10.51
C ILE A 294 -12.97 -47.23 10.46
N LEU A 295 -11.82 -46.74 10.94
CA LEU A 295 -10.60 -47.52 10.99
C LEU A 295 -10.74 -48.71 11.95
N VAL A 296 -11.42 -48.53 13.10
CA VAL A 296 -11.76 -49.62 14.01
C VAL A 296 -12.65 -50.65 13.30
N ASP A 297 -13.76 -50.23 12.71
CA ASP A 297 -14.68 -51.13 11.98
C ASP A 297 -13.94 -51.88 10.84
N THR A 298 -13.08 -51.19 10.10
CA THR A 298 -12.29 -51.77 9.01
C THR A 298 -11.30 -52.81 9.53
N ASN A 299 -10.61 -52.51 10.63
CA ASN A 299 -9.70 -53.47 11.28
C ASN A 299 -10.46 -54.66 11.86
N GLU A 300 -11.64 -54.45 12.44
CA GLU A 300 -12.52 -55.54 12.90
C GLU A 300 -12.87 -56.46 11.73
N LEU A 301 -13.34 -55.92 10.60
CA LEU A 301 -13.66 -56.70 9.40
C LEU A 301 -12.44 -57.43 8.82
N GLN A 302 -11.26 -56.80 8.83
CA GLN A 302 -10.03 -57.45 8.36
C GLN A 302 -9.59 -58.59 9.29
N ILE A 303 -9.69 -58.41 10.61
CA ILE A 303 -9.43 -59.46 11.58
C ILE A 303 -10.46 -60.59 11.45
N ASP A 304 -11.72 -60.24 11.21
CA ASP A 304 -12.82 -61.18 11.01
C ASP A 304 -12.62 -62.06 9.76
N TRP A 305 -11.84 -61.56 8.78
CA TRP A 305 -11.46 -62.28 7.56
C TRP A 305 -10.21 -63.15 7.72
N VAL A 306 -9.22 -62.75 8.51
CA VAL A 306 -7.89 -63.42 8.56
C VAL A 306 -7.77 -64.50 9.63
N ASN A 307 -8.54 -64.41 10.73
CA ASN A 307 -8.29 -65.21 11.95
C ASN A 307 -9.45 -66.13 12.38
N GLY A 308 -10.32 -66.61 11.48
CA GLY A 308 -11.46 -67.44 11.89
C GLY A 308 -12.52 -66.64 12.65
N GLY A 309 -12.79 -65.41 12.23
CA GLY A 309 -13.89 -64.60 12.74
C GLY A 309 -15.27 -65.04 12.20
N ARG A 310 -16.35 -64.32 12.50
CA ARG A 310 -17.71 -64.66 12.04
C ARG A 310 -17.83 -64.69 10.53
N LEU A 311 -17.26 -63.73 9.79
CA LEU A 311 -17.28 -63.74 8.33
C LEU A 311 -16.48 -64.94 7.78
N ASP A 312 -15.30 -65.19 8.34
CA ASP A 312 -14.46 -66.34 7.95
C ASP A 312 -15.18 -67.66 8.25
N LEU A 313 -15.76 -67.82 9.45
CA LEU A 313 -16.57 -68.99 9.81
C LEU A 313 -17.82 -69.15 8.94
N ILE A 314 -18.45 -68.07 8.46
CA ILE A 314 -19.58 -68.17 7.53
C ILE A 314 -19.06 -68.55 6.13
N LEU A 315 -17.89 -68.06 5.72
CA LEU A 315 -17.23 -68.44 4.48
C LEU A 315 -16.73 -69.89 4.49
N ASP A 316 -16.19 -70.35 5.61
CA ASP A 316 -15.81 -71.72 5.87
C ASP A 316 -17.05 -72.60 6.01
N ALA A 317 -18.08 -72.17 6.74
CA ALA A 317 -19.33 -72.91 6.88
C ALA A 317 -20.13 -72.97 5.58
N ARG A 318 -19.95 -72.03 4.65
CA ARG A 318 -20.54 -72.11 3.30
C ARG A 318 -19.71 -72.97 2.35
N ALA A 319 -18.39 -73.03 2.55
CA ALA A 319 -17.51 -73.96 1.87
C ALA A 319 -17.70 -75.41 2.40
N SER A 320 -17.97 -75.55 3.70
CA SER A 320 -18.34 -76.77 4.41
C SER A 320 -19.87 -76.93 4.51
N GLN A 321 -20.65 -76.14 3.75
CA GLN A 321 -22.09 -76.33 3.73
C GLN A 321 -22.26 -77.71 3.14
N ALA A 322 -22.94 -78.58 3.88
CA ALA A 322 -23.06 -79.99 3.58
C ALA A 322 -23.37 -80.30 2.11
N THR A 323 -23.94 -79.38 1.32
CA THR A 323 -24.09 -79.54 -0.13
C THR A 323 -22.78 -79.74 -0.92
N VAL A 324 -21.68 -79.05 -0.59
CA VAL A 324 -20.40 -79.23 -1.32
C VAL A 324 -19.68 -80.50 -0.87
N ASP A 325 -19.68 -80.76 0.44
CA ASP A 325 -19.13 -82.00 0.99
C ASP A 325 -19.96 -83.23 0.59
N ILE A 326 -21.29 -83.13 0.50
CA ILE A 326 -22.18 -84.16 -0.05
C ILE A 326 -21.91 -84.33 -1.55
N ILE A 327 -21.67 -83.27 -2.32
CA ILE A 327 -21.30 -83.44 -3.74
C ILE A 327 -19.95 -84.14 -3.89
N LEU A 328 -18.96 -83.82 -3.05
CA LEU A 328 -17.64 -84.46 -3.09
C LEU A 328 -17.67 -85.90 -2.55
N VAL A 329 -18.48 -86.16 -1.53
CA VAL A 329 -18.76 -87.51 -1.01
C VAL A 329 -19.55 -88.33 -2.02
N ASP A 330 -20.62 -87.81 -2.62
CA ASP A 330 -21.39 -88.49 -3.67
C ASP A 330 -20.53 -88.71 -4.92
N THR A 331 -19.68 -87.76 -5.30
CA THR A 331 -18.77 -87.94 -6.44
C THR A 331 -17.69 -88.99 -6.14
N ASN A 332 -17.13 -89.01 -4.93
CA ASN A 332 -16.19 -90.05 -4.52
C ASN A 332 -16.89 -91.40 -4.30
N GLU A 333 -18.12 -91.43 -3.79
CA GLU A 333 -18.94 -92.63 -3.70
C GLU A 333 -19.20 -93.16 -5.10
N LEU A 334 -19.64 -92.35 -6.06
CA LEU A 334 -19.82 -92.76 -7.46
C LEU A 334 -18.52 -93.22 -8.12
N GLN A 335 -17.38 -92.58 -7.81
CA GLN A 335 -16.08 -93.00 -8.34
C GLN A 335 -15.59 -94.31 -7.71
N VAL A 336 -15.83 -94.54 -6.42
CA VAL A 336 -15.51 -95.81 -5.73
C VAL A 336 -16.50 -96.91 -6.13
N ASP A 337 -17.76 -96.55 -6.32
CA ASP A 337 -18.86 -97.40 -6.83
C ASP A 337 -18.62 -97.81 -8.28
N TRP A 338 -17.76 -97.09 -9.02
CA TRP A 338 -17.25 -97.46 -10.34
C TRP A 338 -15.94 -98.25 -10.26
N ALA A 339 -15.04 -97.93 -9.31
CA ALA A 339 -13.69 -98.50 -9.31
C ALA A 339 -13.57 -99.89 -8.63
N ASN A 340 -14.34 -100.19 -7.57
CA ASN A 340 -14.04 -101.31 -6.67
C ASN A 340 -15.29 -102.07 -6.13
N GLY A 341 -16.21 -102.51 -6.98
CA GLY A 341 -17.24 -103.50 -6.59
C GLY A 341 -18.39 -102.93 -5.76
N GLY A 342 -18.79 -101.69 -6.01
CA GLY A 342 -20.01 -101.12 -5.43
C GLY A 342 -21.27 -101.51 -6.22
N ARG A 343 -22.45 -100.97 -5.88
CA ARG A 343 -23.73 -101.24 -6.56
C ARG A 343 -23.71 -100.90 -8.05
N LEU A 344 -23.12 -99.80 -8.49
CA LEU A 344 -23.04 -99.46 -9.91
C LEU A 344 -22.10 -100.41 -10.66
N ASP A 345 -20.96 -100.77 -10.07
CA ASP A 345 -20.07 -101.81 -10.59
C ASP A 345 -20.76 -103.18 -10.63
N LEU A 346 -21.43 -103.60 -9.56
CA LEU A 346 -22.18 -104.86 -9.49
C LEU A 346 -23.36 -104.93 -10.48
N ILE A 347 -24.03 -103.80 -10.77
CA ILE A 347 -25.08 -103.76 -11.79
C ILE A 347 -24.47 -103.91 -13.19
N LEU A 348 -23.30 -103.31 -13.42
CA LEU A 348 -22.57 -103.44 -14.68
C LEU A 348 -21.99 -104.85 -14.84
N ASP A 349 -21.40 -105.41 -13.80
CA ASP A 349 -20.87 -106.79 -13.72
C ASP A 349 -21.98 -107.85 -13.82
N ALA A 350 -23.14 -107.64 -13.20
CA ALA A 350 -24.29 -108.53 -13.36
C ALA A 350 -24.82 -108.50 -14.80
N SER A 351 -24.78 -107.34 -15.47
CA SER A 351 -25.09 -107.22 -16.89
C SER A 351 -24.00 -107.79 -17.82
N ALA A 352 -22.77 -107.94 -17.32
CA ALA A 352 -21.61 -108.46 -18.03
C ALA A 352 -21.25 -109.93 -17.68
N SER A 353 -21.96 -110.57 -16.75
CA SER A 353 -21.67 -111.96 -16.34
C SER A 353 -22.18 -113.00 -17.34
N GLN A 354 -21.26 -113.88 -17.73
CA GLN A 354 -21.29 -114.87 -18.83
C GLN A 354 -22.52 -115.83 -18.86
N ALA A 355 -23.35 -115.93 -17.82
CA ALA A 355 -24.51 -116.84 -17.80
C ALA A 355 -25.65 -116.41 -18.75
N SER A 356 -25.86 -115.11 -18.95
CA SER A 356 -26.81 -114.61 -19.95
C SER A 356 -26.24 -114.74 -21.37
N VAL A 357 -24.93 -114.58 -21.50
CA VAL A 357 -24.21 -114.75 -22.77
C VAL A 357 -24.25 -116.22 -23.20
N ASP A 358 -24.04 -117.17 -22.29
CA ASP A 358 -24.07 -118.61 -22.59
C ASP A 358 -25.49 -119.12 -22.94
N ALA A 359 -26.53 -118.58 -22.29
CA ALA A 359 -27.92 -118.91 -22.63
C ALA A 359 -28.34 -118.32 -24.00
N VAL A 360 -27.80 -117.16 -24.36
CA VAL A 360 -27.98 -116.53 -25.67
C VAL A 360 -27.15 -117.25 -26.74
N ASP A 361 -25.97 -117.77 -26.40
CA ASP A 361 -25.10 -118.55 -27.29
C ASP A 361 -25.76 -119.88 -27.69
N ASP A 362 -26.33 -120.63 -26.73
CA ASP A 362 -27.07 -121.87 -27.00
C ASP A 362 -28.34 -121.65 -27.88
N LEU A 363 -29.03 -120.52 -27.69
CA LEU A 363 -30.16 -120.12 -28.53
C LEU A 363 -29.69 -119.76 -29.94
N LEU A 364 -28.59 -119.00 -30.05
CA LEU A 364 -27.98 -118.63 -31.32
C LEU A 364 -27.51 -119.86 -32.11
N ASP A 365 -26.96 -120.88 -31.45
CA ASP A 365 -26.55 -122.14 -32.09
C ASP A 365 -27.71 -122.93 -32.71
N THR A 366 -28.93 -122.76 -32.19
CA THR A 366 -30.14 -123.40 -32.71
C THR A 366 -30.86 -122.57 -33.78
N GLU A 367 -30.92 -121.24 -33.60
CA GLU A 367 -31.65 -120.34 -34.51
C GLU A 367 -30.83 -119.96 -35.76
N MET A 368 -29.50 -119.86 -35.65
CA MET A 368 -28.64 -119.50 -36.78
C MET A 368 -28.66 -120.52 -37.94
N PRO A 369 -28.68 -121.84 -37.70
CA PRO A 369 -28.89 -122.83 -38.76
C PRO A 369 -30.27 -122.72 -39.40
N ALA A 370 -31.31 -122.42 -38.62
CA ALA A 370 -32.67 -122.26 -39.12
C ALA A 370 -32.81 -121.00 -40.01
N LEU A 371 -32.22 -119.87 -39.60
CA LEU A 371 -32.18 -118.65 -40.39
C LEU A 371 -31.36 -118.84 -41.67
N THR A 372 -30.25 -119.57 -41.61
CA THR A 372 -29.43 -119.90 -42.78
C THR A 372 -30.23 -120.73 -43.81
N ALA A 373 -31.04 -121.69 -43.36
CA ALA A 373 -31.94 -122.44 -44.23
C ALA A 373 -33.04 -121.54 -44.86
N ALA A 374 -33.57 -120.58 -44.11
CA ALA A 374 -34.56 -119.63 -44.61
C ALA A 374 -33.99 -118.66 -45.65
N VAL A 375 -32.78 -118.13 -45.42
CA VAL A 375 -32.07 -117.27 -46.39
C VAL A 375 -31.73 -118.03 -47.66
N ALA A 376 -31.30 -119.29 -47.55
CA ALA A 376 -31.10 -120.16 -48.71
C ALA A 376 -32.40 -120.35 -49.52
N ALA A 377 -33.55 -120.45 -48.86
CA ALA A 377 -34.85 -120.52 -49.53
C ALA A 377 -35.24 -119.19 -50.24
N VAL A 378 -34.90 -118.02 -49.67
CA VAL A 378 -35.09 -116.71 -50.33
C VAL A 378 -34.21 -116.59 -51.56
N TYR A 379 -32.92 -116.97 -51.46
CA TYR A 379 -32.01 -116.96 -52.60
C TYR A 379 -32.40 -117.96 -53.68
N ALA A 380 -32.99 -119.11 -53.33
CA ALA A 380 -33.57 -120.02 -54.31
C ALA A 380 -34.75 -119.43 -55.10
N ARG A 381 -35.43 -118.39 -54.57
CA ARG A 381 -36.59 -117.73 -55.21
C ARG A 381 -36.25 -116.45 -55.99
N LEU A 382 -35.32 -115.63 -55.51
CA LEU A 382 -34.96 -114.34 -56.13
C LEU A 382 -33.69 -114.41 -57.00
N GLY A 383 -32.84 -115.43 -56.80
CA GLY A 383 -31.46 -115.46 -57.32
C GLY A 383 -30.47 -114.73 -56.40
N ALA A 384 -29.20 -115.14 -56.41
CA ALA A 384 -28.17 -114.53 -55.57
C ALA A 384 -27.74 -113.16 -56.12
N PRO A 385 -27.52 -112.14 -55.27
CA PRO A 385 -27.02 -110.84 -55.70
C PRO A 385 -25.66 -110.99 -56.40
N VAL A 386 -25.47 -110.24 -57.50
CA VAL A 386 -24.20 -110.20 -58.24
C VAL A 386 -23.28 -109.09 -57.69
N GLY A 387 -23.85 -108.07 -57.01
CA GLY A 387 -23.15 -106.98 -56.34
C GLY A 387 -23.10 -107.10 -54.79
N ALA A 388 -22.46 -106.12 -54.13
CA ALA A 388 -22.16 -106.14 -52.68
C ALA A 388 -23.40 -106.10 -51.77
N SER A 389 -24.49 -105.48 -52.22
CA SER A 389 -25.82 -105.60 -51.61
C SER A 389 -26.87 -105.13 -52.60
N THR A 390 -28.13 -105.54 -52.40
CA THR A 390 -29.27 -105.05 -53.20
C THR A 390 -29.42 -103.53 -53.13
N ALA A 391 -28.93 -102.88 -52.07
CA ALA A 391 -28.91 -101.42 -51.93
C ALA A 391 -27.72 -100.75 -52.64
N ALA A 392 -26.56 -101.40 -52.70
CA ALA A 392 -25.41 -100.90 -53.47
C ALA A 392 -25.72 -100.85 -54.97
N ASP A 393 -26.44 -101.86 -55.45
CA ASP A 393 -26.96 -101.93 -56.81
C ASP A 393 -27.94 -100.77 -57.09
N ILE A 394 -28.61 -100.21 -56.07
CA ILE A 394 -29.49 -99.02 -56.15
C ILE A 394 -28.72 -97.70 -55.99
N ALA A 395 -27.74 -97.60 -55.10
CA ALA A 395 -26.98 -96.37 -54.82
C ALA A 395 -26.04 -95.99 -55.97
N ALA A 396 -25.50 -96.98 -56.68
CA ALA A 396 -24.78 -96.76 -57.93
C ALA A 396 -25.62 -95.96 -58.95
N VAL A 397 -26.96 -96.00 -58.83
CA VAL A 397 -27.89 -95.23 -59.65
C VAL A 397 -28.01 -93.75 -59.18
N PHE A 398 -27.83 -93.43 -57.89
CA PHE A 398 -28.03 -92.07 -57.33
C PHE A 398 -26.79 -91.16 -57.33
N ALA A 399 -25.58 -91.71 -57.17
CA ALA A 399 -24.33 -90.93 -57.05
C ALA A 399 -23.91 -90.18 -58.33
N ALA A 400 -24.63 -90.36 -59.43
CA ALA A 400 -24.36 -89.70 -60.71
C ALA A 400 -24.93 -88.24 -60.81
N LEU A 401 -25.17 -87.51 -59.70
CA LEU A 401 -25.84 -86.18 -59.68
C LEU A 401 -25.03 -85.05 -58.91
N PRO A 402 -24.71 -83.83 -59.46
CA PRO A 402 -23.83 -82.77 -58.85
C PRO A 402 -24.49 -81.50 -58.17
N ARG A 403 -23.87 -80.81 -57.14
CA ARG A 403 -24.35 -79.53 -56.45
C ARG A 403 -23.22 -78.54 -55.95
N GLN A 404 -23.34 -77.18 -56.01
CA GLN A 404 -22.17 -76.24 -56.20
C GLN A 404 -21.88 -74.95 -55.32
N PHE A 405 -22.75 -74.29 -54.50
CA PHE A 405 -22.37 -73.01 -53.79
C PHE A 405 -22.54 -73.02 -52.26
N ARG A 406 -21.50 -72.61 -51.50
CA ARG A 406 -21.45 -72.68 -50.01
C ARG A 406 -21.24 -71.32 -49.32
N LYS A 407 -21.89 -71.12 -48.17
CA LYS A 407 -21.89 -69.87 -47.38
C LYS A 407 -20.49 -69.59 -46.81
N ASN A 408 -20.14 -68.30 -46.77
CA ASN A 408 -18.89 -67.79 -46.17
C ASN A 408 -17.61 -68.47 -46.72
N THR A 409 -17.71 -69.10 -47.89
CA THR A 409 -16.61 -69.77 -48.60
C THR A 409 -16.38 -69.02 -49.90
N ALA A 410 -15.13 -68.65 -50.18
CA ALA A 410 -14.82 -67.97 -51.42
C ALA A 410 -15.18 -68.87 -52.62
N PHE A 411 -15.85 -68.31 -53.62
CA PHE A 411 -16.13 -69.01 -54.88
C PHE A 411 -15.36 -68.30 -56.00
N PRO A 412 -14.29 -68.94 -56.52
CA PRO A 412 -13.50 -68.35 -57.59
C PRO A 412 -14.17 -68.54 -58.96
N ASN A 413 -13.81 -67.68 -59.91
CA ASN A 413 -14.14 -67.75 -61.33
C ASN A 413 -15.64 -67.78 -61.64
N PHE A 414 -16.45 -67.02 -60.90
CA PHE A 414 -17.84 -66.86 -61.32
C PHE A 414 -17.88 -66.00 -62.59
N THR A 415 -18.47 -66.53 -63.66
CA THR A 415 -18.52 -65.88 -64.97
C THR A 415 -19.93 -65.44 -65.32
N PHE A 416 -20.06 -64.24 -65.87
CA PHE A 416 -21.32 -63.68 -66.36
C PHE A 416 -21.09 -62.79 -67.58
N ARG A 417 -22.14 -62.49 -68.33
CA ARG A 417 -22.06 -61.71 -69.56
C ARG A 417 -22.81 -60.38 -69.41
N MET A 418 -22.23 -59.33 -69.95
CA MET A 418 -22.89 -58.05 -70.17
C MET A 418 -23.18 -57.89 -71.66
N VAL A 419 -24.40 -57.48 -71.99
CA VAL A 419 -24.85 -57.24 -73.36
C VAL A 419 -25.15 -55.76 -73.56
N SER A 420 -24.94 -55.28 -74.79
CA SER A 420 -25.12 -53.88 -75.17
C SER A 420 -26.57 -53.47 -74.97
N SER A 421 -26.82 -52.37 -74.27
CA SER A 421 -28.18 -51.86 -74.05
C SER A 421 -28.78 -51.21 -75.31
N THR A 422 -28.04 -51.20 -76.43
CA THR A 422 -28.53 -50.68 -77.71
C THR A 422 -29.30 -51.76 -78.48
N ASP A 423 -28.84 -53.01 -78.41
CA ASP A 423 -29.46 -54.14 -79.12
C ASP A 423 -29.89 -55.30 -78.20
N HIS A 424 -29.57 -55.22 -76.91
CA HIS A 424 -29.87 -56.18 -75.84
C HIS A 424 -29.37 -57.62 -76.11
N VAL A 425 -28.48 -57.82 -77.09
CA VAL A 425 -28.07 -59.16 -77.56
C VAL A 425 -26.56 -59.27 -77.72
N THR A 426 -25.91 -58.27 -78.31
CA THR A 426 -24.48 -58.32 -78.61
C THR A 426 -23.68 -58.07 -77.34
N GLY A 427 -22.65 -58.87 -77.08
CA GLY A 427 -21.82 -58.73 -75.87
C GLY A 427 -21.07 -57.41 -75.92
N ALA A 428 -21.08 -56.65 -74.82
CA ALA A 428 -20.47 -55.32 -74.76
C ALA A 428 -19.08 -55.40 -74.09
N PRO A 429 -17.99 -55.36 -74.86
CA PRO A 429 -16.65 -55.44 -74.30
C PRO A 429 -16.13 -54.10 -73.76
N ASN A 430 -15.07 -54.16 -72.97
CA ASN A 430 -14.30 -53.07 -72.37
C ASN A 430 -15.11 -52.15 -71.44
N LEU A 431 -16.12 -52.69 -70.76
CA LEU A 431 -16.92 -51.95 -69.80
C LEU A 431 -16.27 -51.96 -68.42
N THR A 432 -16.36 -50.83 -67.72
CA THR A 432 -16.06 -50.78 -66.29
C THR A 432 -17.34 -51.08 -65.51
N ILE A 433 -17.44 -52.31 -65.00
CA ILE A 433 -18.64 -52.81 -64.32
C ILE A 433 -18.58 -52.50 -62.83
N THR A 434 -19.64 -51.88 -62.31
CA THR A 434 -19.86 -51.75 -60.88
C THR A 434 -20.59 -53.00 -60.39
N ALA A 435 -19.88 -53.85 -59.63
CA ALA A 435 -20.46 -55.02 -59.00
C ALA A 435 -20.92 -54.70 -57.58
N LYS A 436 -22.18 -55.03 -57.28
CA LYS A 436 -22.75 -54.91 -55.95
C LYS A 436 -23.35 -56.23 -55.52
N ARG A 437 -23.33 -56.47 -54.22
CA ARG A 437 -23.98 -57.59 -53.56
C ARG A 437 -25.02 -57.10 -52.58
N ARG A 438 -26.01 -57.94 -52.37
CA ARG A 438 -26.98 -57.86 -51.29
C ARG A 438 -26.90 -59.16 -50.52
N LEU A 439 -26.47 -59.06 -49.28
CA LEU A 439 -26.51 -60.17 -48.33
C LEU A 439 -27.87 -60.16 -47.66
N ASP A 440 -28.60 -61.27 -47.84
CA ASP A 440 -29.94 -61.48 -47.32
C ASP A 440 -30.82 -60.25 -47.56
N ASN A 441 -31.31 -59.60 -46.50
CA ASN A 441 -32.22 -58.46 -46.61
C ASN A 441 -31.58 -57.06 -46.59
N GLY A 442 -30.25 -56.94 -46.65
CA GLY A 442 -29.53 -55.65 -46.61
C GLY A 442 -29.71 -54.75 -47.84
N ALA A 443 -29.06 -53.58 -47.82
CA ALA A 443 -28.94 -52.74 -49.02
C ALA A 443 -27.80 -53.22 -49.92
N PHE A 444 -27.85 -52.93 -51.22
CA PHE A 444 -26.77 -53.27 -52.14
C PHE A 444 -25.50 -52.48 -51.81
N ALA A 445 -24.41 -53.22 -51.56
CA ALA A 445 -23.08 -52.70 -51.28
C ALA A 445 -22.07 -53.23 -52.30
N ALA A 446 -21.00 -52.49 -52.57
CA ALA A 446 -20.00 -52.91 -53.58
C ALA A 446 -19.34 -54.25 -53.19
N CYS A 447 -19.24 -55.18 -54.13
CA CYS A 447 -18.48 -56.43 -53.98
C CYS A 447 -17.04 -56.13 -53.56
N ALA A 448 -16.45 -57.01 -52.74
CA ALA A 448 -15.11 -56.79 -52.21
C ALA A 448 -14.04 -56.72 -53.32
N ASN A 449 -14.20 -57.54 -54.35
CA ASN A 449 -13.28 -57.60 -55.48
C ASN A 449 -13.88 -56.97 -56.74
N ALA A 450 -13.00 -56.43 -57.59
CA ALA A 450 -13.39 -55.85 -58.87
C ALA A 450 -13.63 -56.93 -59.94
N VAL A 451 -14.51 -56.62 -60.89
CA VAL A 451 -14.79 -57.45 -62.06
C VAL A 451 -13.69 -57.29 -63.11
N GLN A 452 -13.34 -58.39 -63.78
CA GLN A 452 -12.40 -58.38 -64.90
C GLN A 452 -13.07 -58.87 -66.18
N GLU A 453 -12.78 -58.22 -67.30
CA GLU A 453 -13.22 -58.73 -68.60
C GLU A 453 -12.39 -59.94 -69.00
N ILE A 454 -13.08 -60.95 -69.54
CA ILE A 454 -12.45 -62.07 -70.23
C ILE A 454 -12.33 -61.72 -71.72
N ALA A 455 -13.47 -61.63 -72.42
CA ALA A 455 -13.58 -61.17 -73.82
C ALA A 455 -15.05 -61.16 -74.29
N PHE A 456 -15.34 -60.44 -75.37
CA PHE A 456 -16.64 -60.48 -76.07
C PHE A 456 -17.86 -60.20 -75.17
N GLY A 457 -17.67 -59.33 -74.17
CA GLY A 457 -18.68 -58.97 -73.18
C GLY A 457 -18.87 -60.00 -72.05
N TRP A 458 -18.03 -61.04 -71.97
CA TRP A 458 -17.98 -61.92 -70.80
C TRP A 458 -16.97 -61.43 -69.77
N TYR A 459 -17.37 -61.50 -68.51
CA TYR A 459 -16.63 -61.01 -67.37
C TYR A 459 -16.60 -62.05 -66.26
N THR A 460 -15.63 -61.92 -65.37
CA THR A 460 -15.52 -62.76 -64.18
C THR A 460 -15.28 -61.93 -62.93
N ILE A 461 -15.71 -62.49 -61.81
CA ILE A 461 -15.40 -61.99 -60.48
C ILE A 461 -15.08 -63.18 -59.57
N ASN A 462 -14.08 -62.99 -58.72
CA ASN A 462 -13.80 -63.90 -57.63
C ASN A 462 -14.53 -63.37 -56.40
N PHE A 463 -15.61 -64.04 -56.00
CA PHE A 463 -16.34 -63.64 -54.80
C PHE A 463 -15.52 -64.00 -53.57
N ALA A 464 -15.27 -62.99 -52.73
CA ALA A 464 -14.67 -63.23 -51.44
C ALA A 464 -15.67 -63.98 -50.54
N ALA A 465 -15.17 -64.63 -49.50
CA ALA A 465 -16.02 -65.23 -48.47
C ALA A 465 -17.04 -64.23 -47.91
N ALA A 466 -16.62 -62.98 -47.68
CA ALA A 466 -17.48 -61.89 -47.22
C ALA A 466 -18.53 -61.45 -48.25
N ASP A 467 -18.37 -61.81 -49.51
CA ASP A 467 -19.38 -61.57 -50.55
C ASP A 467 -20.49 -62.64 -50.54
N LEU A 468 -20.22 -63.81 -49.97
CA LEU A 468 -21.13 -64.96 -49.90
C LEU A 468 -21.56 -65.28 -48.46
N ASN A 469 -21.46 -64.29 -47.57
CA ASN A 469 -21.75 -64.45 -46.15
C ASN A 469 -23.23 -64.12 -45.82
N GLY A 470 -24.14 -64.69 -46.61
CA GLY A 470 -25.59 -64.67 -46.40
C GLY A 470 -26.18 -66.03 -46.76
N ASP A 471 -27.35 -66.37 -46.23
CA ASP A 471 -28.02 -67.64 -46.57
C ASP A 471 -28.59 -67.59 -47.98
N PHE A 472 -29.01 -66.40 -48.41
CA PHE A 472 -29.30 -66.11 -49.79
C PHE A 472 -28.55 -64.86 -50.21
N VAL A 473 -27.82 -64.96 -51.32
CA VAL A 473 -26.99 -63.87 -51.79
C VAL A 473 -27.40 -63.50 -53.20
N SER A 474 -27.62 -62.21 -53.40
CA SER A 474 -27.96 -61.63 -54.69
C SER A 474 -26.87 -60.67 -55.15
N PHE A 475 -26.57 -60.69 -56.45
CA PHE A 475 -25.59 -59.84 -57.09
C PHE A 475 -26.23 -59.01 -58.19
N GLU A 476 -25.69 -57.80 -58.39
CA GLU A 476 -26.04 -56.89 -59.47
C GLU A 476 -24.74 -56.39 -60.12
N PHE A 477 -24.67 -56.53 -61.43
CA PHE A 477 -23.56 -56.07 -62.26
C PHE A 477 -24.07 -55.04 -63.26
N LYS A 478 -23.55 -53.81 -63.19
CA LYS A 478 -24.07 -52.66 -63.94
C LYS A 478 -22.98 -51.82 -64.59
N ALA A 479 -23.19 -51.40 -65.84
CA ALA A 479 -22.31 -50.49 -66.58
C ALA A 479 -23.10 -49.69 -67.64
N ALA A 480 -22.67 -48.46 -67.95
CA ALA A 480 -23.33 -47.63 -68.97
C ALA A 480 -23.14 -48.21 -70.38
N GLY A 481 -24.19 -48.23 -71.19
CA GLY A 481 -24.19 -48.82 -72.53
C GLY A 481 -24.37 -50.34 -72.55
N ALA A 482 -24.58 -50.98 -71.39
CA ALA A 482 -24.98 -52.37 -71.26
C ALA A 482 -26.16 -52.55 -70.31
N ASP A 483 -26.87 -53.66 -70.47
CA ASP A 483 -27.95 -54.04 -69.57
C ASP A 483 -27.41 -54.58 -68.24
N ASP A 484 -28.16 -54.35 -67.17
CA ASP A 484 -27.81 -54.86 -65.85
C ASP A 484 -27.98 -56.38 -65.78
N ASN A 485 -27.03 -57.08 -65.15
CA ASN A 485 -27.12 -58.52 -64.92
C ASN A 485 -27.22 -58.81 -63.42
N CYS A 486 -28.36 -59.36 -63.00
CA CYS A 486 -28.65 -59.66 -61.60
C CYS A 486 -29.07 -61.11 -61.42
N PHE A 487 -28.57 -61.77 -60.37
CA PHE A 487 -28.98 -63.12 -60.00
C PHE A 487 -28.77 -63.35 -58.50
N GLY A 488 -29.48 -64.30 -57.92
CA GLY A 488 -29.26 -64.72 -56.54
C GLY A 488 -29.54 -66.18 -56.34
N PHE A 489 -28.92 -66.76 -55.32
CA PHE A 489 -28.99 -68.19 -55.03
C PHE A 489 -28.91 -68.44 -53.52
N PRO A 490 -29.48 -69.57 -53.04
CA PRO A 490 -29.26 -69.99 -51.68
C PRO A 490 -27.82 -70.50 -51.55
N CYS A 491 -27.06 -69.94 -50.62
CA CYS A 491 -25.81 -70.53 -50.23
C CYS A 491 -26.13 -71.71 -49.32
N GLN A 492 -25.66 -72.91 -49.67
CA GLN A 492 -25.75 -74.02 -48.75
C GLN A 492 -24.77 -73.78 -47.60
N PRO A 493 -25.11 -74.19 -46.36
CA PRO A 493 -24.22 -74.02 -45.21
C PRO A 493 -22.81 -74.59 -45.44
#